data_AF-A0A177SAL0-F1
#
_entry.id   AF-A0A177SAL0-F1
#
_cell.length_a   1.000
_cell.length_b   1.000
_cell.length_c   1.000
_cell.angle_alpha   90.00
_cell.angle_beta   90.00
_cell.angle_gamma   90.00
#
_symmetry.space_group_name_H-M   'P 1'
#
loop_
_entity.id
_entity.type
_entity.pdbx_description
1 polymer ?
#
loop_
_entity_poly.entity_id
_entity_poly.type
_entity_poly.pdbx_seq_one_letter_code
_entity_poly.pdbx_strand_id
1 'polypeptide(L)'
;MTREVTELDFRKPEFRNAKVEDYEFREDGALVRKDRWQTGMWRVASLLGASRGGFEIDDVIDQLRKTVGNWCPPDPDEDPGVELIDIRLHCGSVLANCERTGPFTYRWPFGNITFTSKDFGADIIEWQESDTPEA
;
A
#
# COMPACT_ATOMS: atom_id res chain seq x y z
N MET A 1 0.34 -22.55 -17.74
CA MET A 1 1.78 -22.88 -17.67
C MET A 1 2.52 -21.86 -18.49
N THR A 2 3.42 -21.10 -17.89
CA THR A 2 4.22 -20.08 -18.57
C THR A 2 5.40 -20.76 -19.27
N ARG A 3 5.66 -20.43 -20.55
CA ARG A 3 6.77 -21.02 -21.31
C ARG A 3 8.12 -20.63 -20.71
N GLU A 4 9.13 -21.50 -20.82
CA GLU A 4 10.50 -21.14 -20.44
C GLU A 4 11.08 -20.06 -21.37
N VAL A 5 11.94 -19.21 -20.80
CA VAL A 5 12.68 -18.19 -21.54
C VAL A 5 13.85 -18.85 -22.26
N THR A 6 14.08 -18.48 -23.51
CA THR A 6 15.15 -19.02 -24.34
C THR A 6 16.01 -17.93 -24.94
N GLU A 7 17.19 -18.27 -25.48
CA GLU A 7 18.04 -17.32 -26.21
C GLU A 7 17.34 -16.67 -27.41
N LEU A 8 16.33 -17.34 -28.00
CA LEU A 8 15.55 -16.78 -29.11
C LEU A 8 14.81 -15.50 -28.70
N ASP A 9 14.42 -15.40 -27.43
CA ASP A 9 13.72 -14.24 -26.88
C ASP A 9 14.66 -13.03 -26.69
N PHE A 10 15.98 -13.23 -26.72
CA PHE A 10 17.02 -12.23 -26.48
C PHE A 10 17.62 -11.66 -27.78
N ARG A 11 17.02 -11.95 -28.94
CA ARG A 11 17.52 -11.50 -30.26
C ARG A 11 17.47 -9.97 -30.47
N LYS A 12 16.81 -9.21 -29.60
CA LYS A 12 16.77 -7.75 -29.66
C LYS A 12 18.07 -7.13 -29.13
N PRO A 13 18.52 -5.97 -29.67
CA PRO A 13 19.74 -5.30 -29.24
C PRO A 13 19.81 -5.00 -27.73
N GLU A 14 18.67 -4.73 -27.09
CA GLU A 14 18.56 -4.40 -25.66
C GLU A 14 18.92 -5.57 -24.71
N PHE A 15 18.93 -6.82 -25.20
CA PHE A 15 19.20 -8.02 -24.39
C PHE A 15 20.56 -8.68 -24.69
N ARG A 16 21.41 -8.01 -25.48
CA ARG A 16 22.66 -8.58 -26.03
C ARG A 16 23.63 -9.15 -24.99
N ASN A 17 23.62 -8.63 -23.76
CA ASN A 17 24.50 -9.07 -22.65
C ASN A 17 23.72 -9.68 -21.48
N ALA A 18 22.43 -9.92 -21.65
CA ALA A 18 21.58 -10.42 -20.58
C ALA A 18 21.60 -11.95 -20.55
N LYS A 19 21.60 -12.54 -19.36
CA LYS A 19 21.56 -14.00 -19.20
C LYS A 19 20.12 -14.48 -19.14
N VAL A 20 19.79 -15.52 -19.91
CA VAL A 20 18.44 -16.10 -19.97
C VAL A 20 17.93 -16.52 -18.59
N GLU A 21 18.81 -17.10 -17.76
CA GLU A 21 18.48 -17.58 -16.41
C GLU A 21 17.99 -16.50 -15.44
N ASP A 22 18.32 -15.23 -15.69
CA ASP A 22 17.92 -14.09 -14.85
C ASP A 22 16.51 -13.57 -15.18
N TYR A 23 15.83 -14.12 -16.19
CA TYR A 23 14.57 -13.59 -16.73
C TYR A 23 13.44 -14.61 -16.74
N GLU A 24 12.22 -14.11 -16.71
CA GLU A 24 10.97 -14.86 -16.79
C GLU A 24 9.91 -14.08 -17.59
N PHE A 25 8.89 -14.79 -18.05
CA PHE A 25 7.70 -14.15 -18.60
C PHE A 25 6.72 -13.80 -17.48
N ARG A 26 6.28 -12.54 -17.47
CA ARG A 26 5.12 -12.10 -16.69
C ARG A 26 3.82 -12.58 -17.35
N GLU A 27 2.72 -12.56 -16.62
CA GLU A 27 1.38 -12.95 -17.09
C GLU A 27 0.91 -12.21 -18.36
N ASP A 28 1.38 -10.98 -18.55
CA ASP A 28 1.14 -10.16 -19.75
C ASP A 28 2.02 -10.54 -20.96
N GLY A 29 2.91 -11.52 -20.81
CA GLY A 29 3.87 -11.94 -21.84
C GLY A 29 5.14 -11.09 -21.91
N ALA A 30 5.33 -10.11 -21.02
CA ALA A 30 6.55 -9.31 -20.97
C ALA A 30 7.73 -10.13 -20.40
N LEU A 31 8.88 -10.00 -21.05
CA LEU A 31 10.14 -10.56 -20.57
C LEU A 31 10.73 -9.64 -19.49
N VAL A 32 10.83 -10.13 -18.26
CA VAL A 32 11.25 -9.33 -17.10
C VAL A 32 12.31 -10.06 -16.28
N ARG A 33 13.15 -9.32 -15.57
CA ARG A 33 14.11 -9.93 -14.64
C ARG A 33 13.40 -10.56 -13.43
N LYS A 34 13.89 -11.72 -12.98
CA LYS A 34 13.39 -12.44 -11.80
C LYS A 34 13.58 -11.64 -10.51
N ASP A 35 14.70 -10.94 -10.38
CA ASP A 35 15.05 -10.13 -9.19
C ASP A 35 14.43 -8.73 -9.18
N ARG A 36 13.49 -8.42 -10.08
CA ARG A 36 12.84 -7.11 -10.18
C ARG A 36 12.15 -6.68 -8.87
N TRP A 37 11.58 -7.62 -8.14
CA TRP A 37 10.90 -7.37 -6.87
C TRP A 37 11.88 -6.97 -5.77
N GLN A 38 12.99 -7.72 -5.66
CA GLN A 38 14.08 -7.39 -4.74
C GLN A 38 14.67 -6.02 -5.07
N THR A 39 14.99 -5.77 -6.35
CA THR A 39 15.53 -4.48 -6.80
C THR A 39 14.54 -3.34 -6.55
N GLY A 40 13.23 -3.57 -6.76
CA GLY A 40 12.16 -2.62 -6.45
C GLY A 40 12.13 -2.25 -4.97
N MET A 41 12.18 -3.24 -4.08
CA MET A 41 12.20 -3.00 -2.63
C MET A 41 13.46 -2.25 -2.18
N TRP A 42 14.63 -2.56 -2.73
CA TRP A 42 15.86 -1.80 -2.47
C TRP A 42 15.73 -0.32 -2.85
N ARG A 43 15.04 -0.01 -3.96
CA ARG A 43 14.77 1.37 -4.36
C ARG A 43 13.83 2.07 -3.39
N VAL A 44 12.75 1.42 -2.98
CA VAL A 44 11.81 1.97 -1.98
C VAL A 44 12.52 2.22 -0.66
N ALA A 45 13.27 1.24 -0.14
CA ALA A 45 14.06 1.38 1.08
C ALA A 45 15.06 2.55 0.98
N SER A 46 15.72 2.71 -0.16
CA SER A 46 16.65 3.82 -0.38
C SER A 46 15.96 5.18 -0.37
N LEU A 47 14.76 5.29 -0.96
CA LEU A 47 13.95 6.52 -0.93
C LEU A 47 13.52 6.89 0.49
N LEU A 48 13.27 5.89 1.33
CA LEU A 48 12.96 6.07 2.75
C LEU A 48 14.22 6.26 3.61
N GLY A 49 15.42 6.22 3.04
CA GLY A 49 16.68 6.42 3.76
C GLY A 49 17.26 5.17 4.43
N ALA A 50 16.62 4.01 4.28
CA ALA A 50 17.08 2.71 4.80
C ALA A 50 18.12 2.03 3.88
N SER A 51 19.18 2.76 3.49
CA SER A 51 20.14 2.31 2.46
C SER A 51 21.44 1.69 2.98
N ARG A 52 21.76 1.82 4.28
CA ARG A 52 23.06 1.39 4.82
C ARG A 52 22.92 0.13 5.68
N GLY A 53 23.28 -1.02 5.10
CA GLY A 53 23.47 -2.28 5.84
C GLY A 53 22.44 -3.38 5.59
N GLY A 54 21.46 -3.13 4.71
CA GLY A 54 20.28 -3.99 4.57
C GLY A 54 19.04 -3.30 5.12
N PHE A 55 17.88 -3.93 4.90
CA PHE A 55 16.61 -3.50 5.47
C PHE A 55 15.76 -4.75 5.72
N GLU A 56 14.92 -4.69 6.74
CA GLU A 56 13.79 -5.62 6.87
C GLU A 56 12.57 -5.02 6.16
N ILE A 57 11.77 -5.85 5.50
CA ILE A 57 10.61 -5.38 4.73
C ILE A 57 9.61 -4.65 5.64
N ASP A 58 9.38 -5.16 6.85
CA ASP A 58 8.45 -4.56 7.80
C ASP A 58 8.89 -3.15 8.22
N ASP A 59 10.19 -2.91 8.41
CA ASP A 59 10.73 -1.58 8.72
C ASP A 59 10.47 -0.58 7.58
N VAL A 60 10.62 -1.04 6.33
CA VAL A 60 10.33 -0.23 5.13
C VAL A 60 8.84 0.11 5.07
N ILE A 61 7.95 -0.85 5.37
CA ILE A 61 6.50 -0.61 5.40
C ILE A 61 6.12 0.37 6.50
N ASP A 62 6.69 0.26 7.70
CA ASP A 62 6.41 1.17 8.80
C ASP A 62 6.92 2.58 8.54
N GLN A 63 8.09 2.72 7.89
CA GLN A 63 8.60 4.01 7.49
C GLN A 63 7.79 4.63 6.35
N LEU A 64 7.33 3.81 5.41
CA LEU A 64 6.41 4.25 4.36
C LEU A 64 5.10 4.76 4.96
N ARG A 65 4.54 4.05 5.95
CA ARG A 65 3.34 4.48 6.68
C ARG A 65 3.54 5.84 7.35
N LYS A 66 4.69 6.09 7.98
CA LYS A 66 5.02 7.40 8.58
C LYS A 66 5.18 8.51 7.54
N THR A 67 5.62 8.16 6.33
CA THR A 67 5.87 9.13 5.26
C THR A 67 4.60 9.48 4.51
N VAL A 68 3.71 8.50 4.29
CA VAL A 68 2.47 8.64 3.53
C VAL A 68 1.29 9.00 4.43
N GLY A 69 1.34 8.64 5.72
CA GLY A 69 0.15 8.62 6.57
C GLY A 69 0.20 9.59 7.73
N ASN A 70 -0.73 10.55 7.72
CA ASN A 70 -1.21 11.26 8.92
C ASN A 70 -2.26 10.41 9.64
N TRP A 71 -1.96 9.13 9.89
CA TRP A 71 -2.87 8.26 10.64
C TRP A 71 -2.88 8.69 12.12
N CYS A 72 -4.04 9.14 12.56
CA CYS A 72 -4.33 9.47 13.94
C CYS A 72 -4.72 8.19 14.71
N PRO A 73 -4.28 8.04 15.97
CA PRO A 73 -4.77 6.98 16.84
C PRO A 73 -6.28 7.14 17.05
N PRO A 74 -6.99 6.07 17.40
CA PRO A 74 -8.41 6.13 17.64
C PRO A 74 -8.63 6.60 19.08
N ASP A 75 -9.40 7.67 19.25
CA ASP A 75 -9.80 8.17 20.56
C ASP A 75 -11.35 8.22 20.59
N PRO A 76 -12.02 7.44 21.46
CA PRO A 76 -13.48 7.41 21.52
C PRO A 76 -14.10 8.70 22.09
N ASP A 77 -13.30 9.60 22.65
CA ASP A 77 -13.74 10.88 23.22
C ASP A 77 -13.40 12.08 22.31
N GLU A 78 -12.56 11.90 21.27
CA GLU A 78 -12.15 12.93 20.32
C GLU A 78 -12.77 12.69 18.93
N ASP A 79 -13.87 13.40 18.60
CA ASP A 79 -14.49 13.33 17.26
C ASP A 79 -13.51 13.89 16.21
N PRO A 80 -13.16 13.11 15.16
CA PRO A 80 -12.31 13.58 14.06
C PRO A 80 -12.80 14.90 13.46
N GLY A 81 -14.12 15.14 13.42
CA GLY A 81 -14.71 16.41 13.01
C GLY A 81 -14.56 16.77 11.53
N VAL A 82 -13.94 15.91 10.71
CA VAL A 82 -13.76 16.08 9.27
C VAL A 82 -14.84 15.32 8.48
N GLU A 83 -15.13 15.76 7.26
CA GLU A 83 -16.25 15.23 6.45
C GLU A 83 -15.97 13.83 5.87
N LEU A 84 -14.71 13.53 5.56
CA LEU A 84 -14.30 12.25 4.98
C LEU A 84 -13.07 11.72 5.72
N ILE A 85 -13.15 10.47 6.15
CA ILE A 85 -12.02 9.76 6.76
C ILE A 85 -11.79 8.39 6.13
N ASP A 86 -10.54 7.98 6.10
CA ASP A 86 -10.18 6.58 5.92
C ASP A 86 -10.03 5.93 7.30
N ILE A 87 -10.58 4.73 7.45
CA ILE A 87 -10.59 4.00 8.72
C ILE A 87 -9.84 2.70 8.54
N ARG A 88 -8.93 2.38 9.46
CA ARG A 88 -8.28 1.07 9.53
C ARG A 88 -8.91 0.23 10.63
N LEU A 89 -9.31 -0.98 10.28
CA LEU A 89 -9.87 -1.95 11.22
C LEU A 89 -8.79 -2.87 11.81
N HIS A 90 -9.08 -3.48 12.95
CA HIS A 90 -8.20 -4.44 13.62
C HIS A 90 -7.83 -5.65 12.75
N CYS A 91 -8.67 -6.02 11.76
CA CYS A 91 -8.38 -7.08 10.81
C CYS A 91 -7.39 -6.67 9.69
N GLY A 92 -6.90 -5.43 9.70
CA GLY A 92 -5.98 -4.88 8.70
C GLY A 92 -6.66 -4.29 7.46
N SER A 93 -7.99 -4.40 7.35
CA SER A 93 -8.74 -3.77 6.25
C SER A 93 -8.76 -2.25 6.40
N VAL A 94 -8.67 -1.54 5.27
CA VAL A 94 -8.83 -0.08 5.21
C VAL A 94 -10.12 0.25 4.47
N LEU A 95 -11.02 0.99 5.14
CA LEU A 95 -12.27 1.48 4.58
C LEU A 95 -12.09 2.96 4.24
N ALA A 96 -11.87 3.23 2.95
CA ALA A 96 -11.65 4.58 2.47
C ALA A 96 -12.96 5.35 2.27
N ASN A 97 -12.88 6.68 2.40
CA ASN A 97 -13.99 7.62 2.16
C ASN A 97 -15.24 7.33 3.00
N CYS A 98 -15.05 7.12 4.32
CA CYS A 98 -16.16 7.08 5.25
C CYS A 98 -16.72 8.49 5.45
N GLU A 99 -18.00 8.68 5.13
CA GLU A 99 -18.69 9.97 5.12
C GLU A 99 -19.24 10.30 6.50
N ARG A 100 -18.98 11.52 6.98
CA ARG A 100 -19.63 12.02 8.19
C ARG A 100 -21.13 12.18 7.96
N THR A 101 -21.93 11.60 8.84
CA THR A 101 -23.41 11.65 8.78
C THR A 101 -24.04 12.29 10.00
N GLY A 102 -23.23 12.57 11.03
CA GLY A 102 -23.64 13.25 12.25
C GLY A 102 -22.44 13.46 13.19
N PRO A 103 -22.66 14.04 14.38
CA PRO A 103 -21.63 14.14 15.42
C PRO A 103 -21.03 12.76 15.69
N PHE A 104 -19.71 12.65 15.52
CA PHE A 104 -18.92 11.44 15.73
C PHE A 104 -19.51 10.17 15.06
N THR A 105 -20.12 10.35 13.88
CA THR A 105 -20.78 9.25 13.17
C THR A 105 -20.36 9.25 11.70
N TYR A 106 -19.78 8.13 11.27
CA TYR A 106 -19.22 7.95 9.93
C TYR A 106 -19.85 6.74 9.25
N ARG A 107 -20.21 6.87 7.97
CA ARG A 107 -20.81 5.80 7.18
C ARG A 107 -19.91 5.42 6.03
N TRP A 108 -19.63 4.14 5.88
CA TRP A 108 -18.92 3.63 4.72
C TRP A 108 -19.90 3.31 3.57
N PRO A 109 -19.86 4.05 2.44
CA PRO A 109 -20.91 4.00 1.42
C PRO A 109 -21.01 2.66 0.68
N PHE A 110 -19.90 1.90 0.58
CA PHE A 110 -19.86 0.64 -0.16
C PHE A 110 -20.40 -0.57 0.64
N GLY A 111 -20.45 -0.47 1.96
CA GLY A 111 -20.90 -1.56 2.84
C GLY A 111 -22.15 -1.25 3.66
N ASN A 112 -22.66 -0.01 3.60
CA ASN A 112 -23.72 0.49 4.47
C ASN A 112 -23.45 0.23 5.97
N ILE A 113 -22.17 0.33 6.35
CA ILE A 113 -21.69 0.18 7.73
C ILE A 113 -21.59 1.57 8.33
N THR A 114 -22.06 1.74 9.56
CA THR A 114 -21.95 2.99 10.31
C THR A 114 -21.06 2.77 11.52
N PHE A 115 -20.09 3.65 11.68
CA PHE A 115 -19.19 3.75 12.80
C PHE A 115 -19.57 4.94 13.68
N THR A 116 -19.47 4.75 14.97
CA THR A 116 -19.70 5.73 16.02
C THR A 116 -18.48 5.81 16.93
N SER A 117 -18.47 6.74 17.89
CA SER A 117 -17.41 6.84 18.88
C SER A 117 -17.04 5.51 19.57
N LYS A 118 -17.99 4.59 19.74
CA LYS A 118 -17.77 3.28 20.37
C LYS A 118 -16.88 2.34 19.56
N ASP A 119 -16.77 2.58 18.25
CA ASP A 119 -15.99 1.76 17.34
C ASP A 119 -14.52 2.19 17.32
N PHE A 120 -14.23 3.46 17.68
CA PHE A 120 -12.89 4.02 17.83
C PHE A 120 -12.19 3.42 19.06
N GLY A 121 -11.13 2.63 18.81
CA GLY A 121 -10.39 1.91 19.85
C GLY A 121 -10.97 0.52 20.15
N ALA A 122 -12.07 0.14 19.51
CA ALA A 122 -12.61 -1.21 19.50
C ALA A 122 -12.26 -1.91 18.18
N ASP A 123 -13.07 -1.71 17.15
CA ASP A 123 -12.82 -2.29 15.83
C ASP A 123 -11.91 -1.39 14.97
N ILE A 124 -11.96 -0.08 15.18
CA ILE A 124 -11.14 0.92 14.50
C ILE A 124 -9.84 1.11 15.27
N ILE A 125 -8.72 0.88 14.62
CA ILE A 125 -7.39 0.99 15.24
C ILE A 125 -6.66 2.27 14.88
N GLU A 126 -6.97 2.91 13.76
CA GLU A 126 -6.40 4.21 13.32
C GLU A 126 -7.35 4.84 12.29
N TRP A 127 -7.30 6.16 12.14
CA TRP A 127 -8.03 6.89 11.08
C TRP A 127 -7.14 7.98 10.48
N GLN A 128 -7.49 8.49 9.30
CA GLN A 128 -6.88 9.69 8.71
C GLN A 128 -7.94 10.47 7.93
N GLU A 129 -7.72 11.77 7.70
CA GLU A 129 -8.53 12.52 6.73
C GLU A 129 -8.32 11.94 5.33
N SER A 130 -9.40 11.70 4.59
CA SER A 130 -9.31 11.19 3.22
C SER A 130 -8.82 12.30 2.28
N ASP A 131 -7.87 11.98 1.40
CA ASP A 131 -7.51 12.89 0.31
C ASP A 131 -8.74 13.13 -0.56
N THR A 132 -9.23 14.38 -0.60
CA THR A 132 -10.29 14.74 -1.55
C THR A 132 -9.68 14.70 -2.95
N PRO A 133 -10.18 13.87 -3.89
CA PRO A 133 -9.68 13.92 -5.25
C PRO A 133 -9.91 15.34 -5.80
N GLU A 134 -8.84 16.02 -6.23
CA GLU A 134 -8.97 17.27 -6.98
C GLU A 134 -9.95 17.04 -8.15
N ALA A 135 -11.01 17.85 -8.18
CA ALA A 135 -12.08 17.78 -9.17
C ALA A 135 -11.62 18.15 -10.58
#